data_AF-A0A1H0UXY2-F1
#
_entry.id   AF-A0A1H0UXY2-F1
#
_cell.length_a   1.000
_cell.length_b   1.000
_cell.length_c   1.000
_cell.angle_alpha   90.00
_cell.angle_beta   90.00
_cell.angle_gamma   90.00
#
_symmetry.space_group_name_H-M   'P 1'
#
loop_
_entity.id
_entity.type
_entity.pdbx_description
1 polymer ?
#
loop_
_entity_poly.entity_id
_entity_poly.type
_entity_poly.pdbx_seq_one_letter_code
_entity_poly.pdbx_strand_id
1 'polypeptide(L)' 'MIAHAIRTLDTIHLAAALEQAVPLAPGGDLVVVTRDTRQAAVAAEKGLFVR' A
#
# COMPACT_ATOMS: atom_id res chain seq x y z
N MET A 1 11.57 7.16 16.96
CA MET A 1 11.91 6.47 15.70
C MET A 1 10.72 6.59 14.77
N ILE A 2 10.92 6.91 13.49
CA ILE A 2 9.84 6.82 12.50
C ILE A 2 9.72 5.34 12.13
N ALA A 3 8.55 4.73 12.36
CA ALA A 3 8.33 3.29 12.16
C ALA A 3 8.64 2.83 10.73
N HIS A 4 8.45 3.72 9.73
CA HIS A 4 8.83 3.47 8.34
C HIS A 4 9.38 4.74 7.69
N ALA A 5 10.63 4.71 7.27
CA ALA A 5 11.20 5.76 6.41
C ALA A 5 10.87 5.45 4.93
N ILE A 6 9.63 5.73 4.53
CA ILE A 6 9.17 5.67 3.13
C ILE A 6 9.03 7.08 2.54
N ARG A 7 9.08 7.19 1.22
CA ARG A 7 8.94 8.48 0.54
C ARG A 7 7.49 8.96 0.67
N THR A 8 7.30 10.28 0.75
CA THR A 8 5.95 10.88 0.81
C THR A 8 5.04 10.40 -0.31
N LEU A 9 5.57 10.21 -1.52
CA LEU A 9 4.81 9.67 -2.66
C LEU A 9 4.31 8.25 -2.40
N ASP A 10 5.14 7.39 -1.80
CA ASP A 10 4.75 6.01 -1.48
C ASP A 10 3.64 6.01 -0.42
N THR A 11 3.70 6.92 0.56
CA THR A 11 2.66 7.12 1.57
C THR A 11 1.33 7.54 0.94
N ILE A 12 1.36 8.51 0.02
CA ILE A 12 0.14 8.97 -0.69
C ILE A 12 -0.46 7.83 -1.52
N HIS A 13 0.39 7.06 -2.21
CA HIS A 13 -0.07 5.89 -2.96
C HIS A 13 -0.75 4.85 -2.07
N LEU A 14 -0.17 4.54 -0.91
CA LEU A 14 -0.76 3.59 0.03
C LEU A 14 -2.08 4.11 0.62
N ALA A 15 -2.17 5.41 0.93
CA ALA A 15 -3.41 6.02 1.38
C ALA A 15 -4.53 5.93 0.33
N ALA A 16 -4.20 6.20 -0.94
CA ALA A 16 -5.15 6.05 -2.03
C ALA A 16 -5.61 4.59 -2.21
N ALA A 17 -4.69 3.62 -2.11
CA ALA A 17 -5.02 2.21 -2.17
C ALA A 17 -5.99 1.80 -1.05
N LEU A 18 -5.75 2.23 0.19
CA LEU A 18 -6.57 1.87 1.34
C LEU A 18 -7.96 2.51 1.30
N GLU A 19 -8.05 3.79 0.94
CA GLU A 19 -9.28 4.56 1.10
C GLU A 19 -10.14 4.59 -0.18
N GLN A 20 -9.52 4.45 -1.36
CA GLN A 20 -10.19 4.75 -2.63
C GLN A 20 -10.26 3.57 -3.60
N ALA A 21 -9.53 2.48 -3.35
CA ALA A 21 -9.55 1.33 -4.26
C ALA A 21 -10.78 0.43 -4.07
N VAL A 22 -11.36 0.37 -2.87
CA VAL A 22 -12.52 -0.51 -2.56
C VAL A 22 -13.71 -0.25 -3.50
N PRO A 23 -14.12 1.00 -3.77
CA PRO A 23 -15.21 1.27 -4.74
C PRO A 23 -14.88 0.86 -6.19
N LEU A 24 -13.59 0.76 -6.53
CA LEU A 24 -13.13 0.46 -7.90
C LEU A 24 -12.98 -1.04 -8.15
N ALA A 25 -12.86 -1.84 -7.09
CA ALA A 25 -12.72 -3.29 -7.15
C ALA A 25 -13.61 -3.98 -6.09
N PRO A 26 -14.96 -3.85 -6.18
CA PRO A 26 -15.84 -4.45 -5.18
C PRO A 26 -15.71 -5.98 -5.16
N GLY A 27 -15.23 -6.52 -4.03
CA GLY A 27 -15.03 -7.95 -3.82
C GLY A 27 -13.78 -8.54 -4.47
N GLY A 28 -12.93 -7.72 -5.10
CA GLY A 28 -11.65 -8.16 -5.67
C GLY A 28 -10.48 -8.02 -4.69
N ASP A 29 -9.46 -8.87 -4.85
CA ASP A 29 -8.22 -8.72 -4.10
C ASP A 29 -7.46 -7.48 -4.55
N LEU A 30 -7.16 -6.59 -3.61
CA LEU A 30 -6.31 -5.43 -3.84
C LEU A 30 -4.84 -5.81 -3.62
N VAL A 31 -4.01 -5.65 -4.67
CA VAL A 31 -2.59 -5.99 -4.65
C VAL A 31 -1.73 -4.77 -4.96
N VAL A 32 -0.77 -4.47 -4.08
CA VAL A 32 0.27 -3.46 -4.31
C VAL A 32 1.41 -4.11 -5.08
N VAL A 33 1.63 -3.66 -6.32
CA VAL A 33 2.76 -4.11 -7.15
C VAL A 33 3.92 -3.13 -6.98
N THR A 34 5.00 -3.56 -6.34
CA THR A 34 6.16 -2.67 -6.11
C THR A 34 7.46 -3.43 -6.01
N ARG A 35 8.54 -2.80 -6.50
CA ARG A 35 9.92 -3.28 -6.31
C ARG A 35 10.59 -2.65 -5.09
N ASP A 36 9.92 -1.69 -4.44
CA ASP A 36 10.44 -1.00 -3.26
C ASP A 36 10.12 -1.82 -2.01
N THR A 37 11.15 -2.39 -1.40
CA THR A 37 11.00 -3.28 -0.24
C THR A 37 10.44 -2.58 0.99
N ARG A 38 10.62 -1.26 1.11
CA ARG A 38 10.06 -0.50 2.24
C ARG A 38 8.58 -0.25 2.02
N GLN A 39 8.18 0.12 0.80
CA GLN A 39 6.76 0.26 0.47
C GLN A 39 6.02 -1.08 0.60
N ALA A 40 6.64 -2.17 0.14
CA ALA A 40 6.13 -3.54 0.31
C ALA A 40 5.89 -3.88 1.79
N ALA A 41 6.86 -3.60 2.67
CA ALA A 41 6.71 -3.86 4.09
C ALA A 41 5.54 -3.09 4.71
N VAL A 42 5.41 -1.78 4.41
CA VAL A 42 4.30 -0.97 4.92
C VAL A 42 2.97 -1.43 4.35
N ALA A 43 2.90 -1.78 3.06
CA ALA A 43 1.69 -2.30 2.46
C ALA A 43 1.20 -3.58 3.15
N ALA A 44 2.12 -4.54 3.38
CA ALA A 44 1.81 -5.78 4.08
C ALA A 44 1.34 -5.55 5.52
N GLU A 45 1.98 -4.63 6.26
CA GLU A 45 1.55 -4.26 7.62
C GLU A 45 0.17 -3.58 7.66
N LYS A 46 -0.25 -2.95 6.56
CA LYS A 46 -1.59 -2.37 6.41
C LYS A 46 -2.62 -3.37 5.86
N GLY A 47 -2.25 -4.64 5.73
CA GLY A 47 -3.15 -5.71 5.28
C GLY A 47 -3.34 -5.79 3.77
N LEU A 48 -2.50 -5.11 2.99
CA LEU A 48 -2.53 -5.20 1.53
C LEU A 48 -1.67 -6.37 1.05
N PHE A 49 -2.14 -7.10 0.03
CA PHE A 49 -1.30 -8.07 -0.66
C PHE A 49 -0.20 -7.35 -1.46
N VAL A 50 0.97 -7.97 -1.58
CA VAL A 50 2.11 -7.40 -2.29
C VAL A 50 2.63 -8.38 -3.34
N ARG A 51 2.99 -7.86 -4.51
CA ARG A 51 3.61 -8.61 -5.61
C ARG A 51 4.80 -7.89 -6.22
#